data_AF-A0A7V2AVG4-F1
#
_entry.id   AF-A0A7V2AVG4-F1
#
_cell.length_a   1.000
_cell.length_b   1.000
_cell.length_c   1.000
_cell.angle_alpha   90.00
_cell.angle_beta   90.00
_cell.angle_gamma   90.00
#
_symmetry.space_group_name_H-M   'P 1'
#
loop_
_entity.id
_entity.type
_entity.pdbx_description
1 polymer ?
#
loop_
_entity_poly.entity_id
_entity_poly.type
_entity_poly.pdbx_seq_one_letter_code
_entity_poly.pdbx_strand_id
1 'polypeptide(L)' 'MKDLKERILDFIGNIHLAGFATVTEDGKPWVRYVMPIASPDMTIRFSTFLKARKVAH' A
#
# COMPACT_ATOMS: atom_id res chain seq x y z
N MET A 1 -19.84 7.10 -17.39
CA MET A 1 -18.64 7.42 -16.59
C MET A 1 -18.55 6.40 -15.49
N LYS A 2 -17.38 5.76 -15.28
CA LYS A 2 -17.16 4.88 -14.12
C LYS A 2 -17.16 5.68 -12.83
N ASP A 3 -17.65 5.08 -11.75
CA ASP A 3 -17.57 5.69 -10.41
C ASP A 3 -16.11 5.86 -9.98
N LEU A 4 -15.84 6.79 -9.05
CA LEU A 4 -14.49 7.03 -8.54
C LEU A 4 -13.87 5.75 -7.96
N LYS A 5 -14.65 4.95 -7.23
CA LYS A 5 -14.18 3.69 -6.64
C LYS A 5 -13.72 2.73 -7.73
N GLU A 6 -14.49 2.59 -8.80
CA GLU A 6 -14.17 1.71 -9.92
C GLU A 6 -12.87 2.14 -10.62
N ARG A 7 -12.71 3.45 -10.84
CA ARG A 7 -11.49 4.01 -11.46
C ARG A 7 -10.24 3.80 -10.61
N ILE A 8 -10.37 3.88 -9.28
CA ILE A 8 -9.28 3.57 -8.36
C ILE A 8 -8.95 2.08 -8.45
N LEU A 9 -9.95 1.20 -8.35
CA LEU A 9 -9.77 -0.25 -8.42
C LEU A 9 -9.18 -0.73 -9.75
N ASP A 10 -9.54 -0.09 -10.88
CA ASP A 10 -8.93 -0.37 -12.18
C ASP A 10 -7.39 -0.18 -12.15
N PHE A 11 -6.90 0.76 -11.33
CA PHE A 11 -5.47 1.03 -11.16
C PHE A 11 -4.84 0.13 -10.08
N ILE A 12 -5.38 0.16 -8.84
CA ILE A 12 -4.75 -0.52 -7.69
C ILE A 12 -5.05 -2.03 -7.59
N GLY A 13 -6.01 -2.53 -8.38
CA GLY A 13 -6.42 -3.95 -8.38
C GLY A 13 -5.42 -4.88 -9.06
N ASN A 14 -4.44 -4.35 -9.79
CA ASN A 14 -3.33 -5.10 -10.35
C ASN A 14 -2.07 -4.90 -9.50
N ILE A 15 -1.17 -5.88 -9.50
CA ILE A 15 0.13 -5.73 -8.85
C ILE A 15 0.93 -4.62 -9.55
N HIS A 16 1.40 -3.64 -8.78
CA HIS A 16 2.18 -2.51 -9.28
C HIS A 16 3.24 -2.09 -8.25
N LEU A 17 4.25 -1.33 -8.67
CA LEU A 17 5.21 -0.75 -7.73
C LEU A 17 4.55 0.44 -7.00
N ALA A 18 4.57 0.42 -5.68
CA ALA A 18 4.03 1.50 -4.85
C ALA A 18 4.98 1.90 -3.73
N GLY A 19 4.89 3.17 -3.29
CA GLY A 19 5.54 3.64 -2.06
C GLY A 19 4.61 3.42 -0.86
N PHE A 20 5.04 2.61 0.10
CA PHE A 20 4.38 2.47 1.40
C PHE A 20 5.07 3.36 2.42
N ALA A 21 4.35 4.38 2.89
CA ALA A 21 4.81 5.34 3.87
C ALA A 21 4.30 4.95 5.27
N THR A 22 5.22 4.84 6.23
CA THR A 22 4.90 4.73 7.66
C THR A 22 5.40 5.98 8.39
N VAL A 23 4.94 6.16 9.61
CA VAL A 23 5.39 7.25 10.49
C VAL A 23 6.27 6.63 11.57
N THR A 24 7.50 7.11 11.68
CA THR A 24 8.43 6.62 12.71
C THR A 24 8.05 7.16 14.09
N GLU A 25 8.63 6.57 15.15
CA GLU A 25 8.41 7.01 16.54
C GLU A 25 8.69 8.50 16.78
N ASP A 26 9.62 9.11 16.02
CA ASP A 26 9.94 10.53 16.06
C ASP A 26 9.06 11.39 15.12
N GLY A 27 7.96 10.82 14.61
CA GLY A 27 6.97 11.52 13.77
C GLY A 27 7.41 11.77 12.32
N LYS A 28 8.53 11.17 11.87
CA LYS A 28 9.05 11.40 10.53
C LYS A 28 8.49 10.39 9.53
N PRO A 29 8.20 10.80 8.28
CA PRO A 29 7.79 9.86 7.26
C PRO A 29 8.97 8.97 6.84
N TRP A 30 8.70 7.68 6.67
CA TRP A 30 9.65 6.75 6.10
C TRP A 30 8.97 5.88 5.04
N VAL A 31 9.53 5.88 3.83
CA VAL A 31 8.90 5.26 2.66
C VAL A 31 9.74 4.09 2.15
N ARG A 32 9.07 2.98 1.79
CA ARG A 32 9.69 1.87 1.08
C ARG A 32 8.81 1.35 -0.05
N TYR A 33 9.46 0.87 -1.10
CA TYR A 33 8.78 0.21 -2.20
C TYR A 33 8.17 -1.13 -1.77
N VAL A 34 6.95 -1.37 -2.23
CA VAL A 34 6.19 -2.61 -2.06
C VAL A 34 5.47 -2.95 -3.38
N MET A 35 4.98 -4.19 -3.47
CA MET A 35 4.17 -4.68 -4.58
C MET A 35 2.78 -5.04 -4.04
N PRO A 36 1.84 -4.08 -3.90
CA PRO A 36 0.54 -4.34 -3.31
C PRO A 36 -0.49 -4.76 -4.36
N ILE A 37 -1.59 -5.31 -3.86
CA ILE A 37 -2.81 -5.57 -4.61
C ILE A 37 -4.02 -5.18 -3.77
N ALA A 38 -4.99 -4.52 -4.39
CA ALA A 38 -6.26 -4.17 -3.75
C ALA A 38 -7.36 -5.18 -4.07
N SER A 39 -8.21 -5.44 -3.08
CA SER A 39 -9.45 -6.20 -3.25
C SER A 39 -10.66 -5.27 -3.53
N PRO A 40 -11.80 -5.78 -4.04
CA PRO A 40 -12.98 -4.96 -4.38
C PRO A 40 -13.58 -4.16 -3.20
N ASP A 41 -13.24 -4.56 -1.97
CA ASP A 41 -13.55 -3.89 -0.71
C ASP A 41 -12.57 -2.75 -0.38
N MET A 42 -11.64 -2.41 -1.27
CA MET A 42 -10.53 -1.46 -1.10
C MET A 42 -9.47 -1.89 -0.07
N THR A 43 -9.47 -3.15 0.36
CA THR A 43 -8.41 -3.67 1.23
C THR A 43 -7.13 -3.85 0.41
N ILE A 44 -6.09 -3.07 0.72
CA ILE A 44 -4.77 -3.13 0.08
C ILE A 44 -3.86 -4.05 0.89
N ARG A 45 -3.25 -5.04 0.22
CA ARG A 45 -2.38 -6.03 0.88
C ARG A 45 -1.07 -6.17 0.12
N PHE A 46 0.00 -6.43 0.86
CA PHE A 46 1.30 -6.84 0.32
C PHE A 46 2.01 -7.71 1.36
N SER A 47 3.00 -8.49 0.92
CA SER A 47 3.82 -9.32 1.80
C SER A 47 5.16 -8.64 2.10
N THR A 48 5.63 -8.80 3.34
CA THR A 48 6.97 -8.36 3.72
C THR A 48 7.53 -9.25 4.83
N PHE A 49 8.84 -9.18 5.07
CA PHE A 49 9.45 -9.92 6.18
C PHE A 49 8.96 -9.37 7.52
N LEU A 50 8.63 -10.28 8.45
CA LEU A 50 8.15 -9.91 9.79
C LEU A 50 9.09 -8.94 10.53
N LYS A 51 10.41 -9.09 10.33
CA LYS A 51 11.43 -8.22 10.95
C LYS A 51 11.77 -6.96 10.13
N ALA A 52 11.06 -6.69 9.03
CA ALA A 52 11.30 -5.49 8.25
C ALA A 52 10.88 -4.26 9.05
N ARG A 53 11.67 -3.19 8.98
CA ARG A 53 11.40 -1.94 9.70
C ARG A 53 9.97 -1.42 9.49
N LYS A 54 9.38 -1.55 8.30
CA LYS A 54 8.01 -1.14 7.97
C LYS A 54 6.89 -1.86 8.73
N VAL A 55 7.20 -2.95 9.43
CA VAL A 55 6.25 -3.69 10.27
C VAL A 55 6.22 -3.10 11.68
N ALA A 56 7.31 -2.45 12.11
CA ALA A 56 7.44 -1.86 13.45
C ALA A 56 6.94 -0.41 13.52
N HIS A 57 6.66 0.23 12.39
CA HIS A 57 6.18 1.61 12.27
C HIS A 57 4.82 1.63 11.60
#